data_AF-A0A2B0MYZ3-F1
#
_entry.id   AF-A0A2B0MYZ3-F1
#
_cell.length_a   1.000
_cell.length_b   1.000
_cell.length_c   1.000
_cell.angle_alpha   90.00
_cell.angle_beta   90.00
_cell.angle_gamma   90.00
#
_symmetry.space_group_name_H-M   'P 1'
#
loop_
_entity.id
_entity.type
_entity.pdbx_description
1 polymer ?
#
loop_
_entity_poly.entity_id
_entity_poly.type
_entity_poly.pdbx_seq_one_letter_code
_entity_poly.pdbx_strand_id
1 'polypeptide(L)'
;MRLEYRLNDEEKHYPALWNYADISVSETVARMTCEYFVKEGDTYVVTATAMDPDGTAVLYVEEESFPNNSSDIVYSHIGFEMRELQEKDSTVIKSKEVWNHEEILPSLHSDIIYIEKDGLFMEFILDSREIDEDRKCYVYYGNFTGEHR
;
A
#
# COMPACT_ATOMS: atom_id res chain seq x y z
N MET A 1 17.72 -5.43 -3.81
CA MET A 1 17.05 -6.23 -4.87
C MET A 1 16.48 -5.29 -5.91
N ARG A 2 15.95 -5.78 -7.04
CA ARG A 2 15.32 -4.94 -8.07
C ARG A 2 13.81 -5.09 -8.03
N LEU A 3 13.08 -3.99 -8.20
CA LEU A 3 11.62 -3.96 -8.34
C LEU A 3 11.22 -3.13 -9.55
N GLU A 4 10.20 -3.58 -10.28
CA GLU A 4 9.60 -2.85 -11.40
C GLU A 4 8.08 -2.81 -11.27
N TYR A 5 7.50 -1.64 -11.56
CA TYR A 5 6.09 -1.54 -11.92
C TYR A 5 5.98 -1.52 -13.43
N ARG A 6 5.22 -2.45 -14.01
CA ARG A 6 4.99 -2.57 -15.45
C ARG A 6 3.52 -2.37 -15.76
N LEU A 7 3.21 -1.64 -16.82
CA LEU A 7 1.83 -1.55 -17.28
C LEU A 7 1.36 -2.95 -17.72
N ASN A 8 0.17 -3.35 -17.31
CA ASN A 8 -0.46 -4.62 -17.69
C ASN A 8 -1.01 -4.54 -19.12
N ASP A 9 -0.12 -4.34 -20.08
CA ASP A 9 -0.43 -4.18 -21.50
C ASP A 9 0.37 -5.23 -22.30
N GLU A 10 -0.28 -6.36 -22.58
CA GLU A 10 0.32 -7.47 -23.32
C GLU A 10 0.69 -7.06 -24.75
N GLU A 11 -0.12 -6.21 -25.40
CA GLU A 11 0.13 -5.74 -26.77
C GLU A 11 1.41 -4.90 -26.87
N LYS A 12 1.73 -4.15 -25.81
CA LYS A 12 2.96 -3.36 -25.71
C LYS A 12 4.10 -4.06 -24.98
N HIS A 13 3.98 -5.35 -24.72
CA HIS A 13 4.99 -6.16 -24.02
C HIS A 13 5.30 -5.67 -22.60
N TYR A 14 4.26 -5.28 -21.85
CA TYR A 14 4.34 -4.91 -20.44
C TYR A 14 5.41 -3.82 -20.16
N PRO A 15 5.27 -2.61 -20.71
CA PRO A 15 6.30 -1.59 -20.58
C PRO A 15 6.53 -1.22 -19.11
N ALA A 16 7.79 -1.12 -18.71
CA ALA A 16 8.15 -0.66 -17.37
C ALA A 16 7.81 0.83 -17.22
N LEU A 17 6.99 1.14 -16.21
CA LEU A 17 6.66 2.50 -15.79
C LEU A 17 7.73 3.01 -14.83
N TRP A 18 8.08 2.18 -13.84
CA TRP A 18 9.01 2.55 -12.78
C TRP A 18 9.99 1.42 -12.49
N ASN A 19 11.25 1.78 -12.26
CA ASN A 19 12.33 0.85 -11.96
C ASN A 19 13.08 1.30 -10.69
N TYR A 20 13.24 0.36 -9.75
CA TYR A 20 13.98 0.54 -8.51
C TYR A 20 15.15 -0.45 -8.53
N ALA A 21 16.32 0.04 -8.94
CA ALA A 21 17.52 -0.79 -9.13
C ALA A 21 18.08 -1.36 -7.82
N ASP A 22 17.91 -0.62 -6.72
CA ASP A 22 18.33 -1.04 -5.38
C ASP A 22 17.25 -0.69 -4.35
N ILE A 23 16.43 -1.68 -4.03
CA ILE A 23 15.37 -1.60 -3.04
C ILE A 23 15.55 -2.72 -2.01
N SER A 24 15.16 -2.48 -0.75
CA SER A 24 15.27 -3.52 0.29
C SER A 24 14.28 -4.66 0.04
N VAL A 25 14.58 -5.84 0.59
CA VAL A 25 13.64 -6.98 0.54
C VAL A 25 12.34 -6.65 1.26
N SER A 26 12.44 -6.06 2.46
CA SER A 26 11.29 -5.69 3.28
C SER A 26 10.37 -4.68 2.58
N GLU A 27 10.94 -3.68 1.90
CA GLU A 27 10.15 -2.73 1.10
C GLU A 27 9.52 -3.39 -0.13
N THR A 28 10.27 -4.24 -0.83
CA THR A 28 9.73 -4.96 -1.99
C THR A 28 8.54 -5.81 -1.60
N VAL A 29 8.66 -6.58 -0.52
CA VAL A 29 7.57 -7.41 -0.02
C VAL A 29 6.40 -6.53 0.45
N ALA A 30 6.65 -5.42 1.16
CA ALA A 30 5.60 -4.47 1.53
C ALA A 30 4.82 -3.95 0.32
N ARG A 31 5.51 -3.52 -0.74
CA ARG A 31 4.87 -3.09 -1.99
C ARG A 31 4.10 -4.21 -2.67
N MET A 32 4.61 -5.44 -2.68
CA MET A 32 3.92 -6.61 -3.24
C MET A 32 2.64 -6.99 -2.48
N THR A 33 2.43 -6.49 -1.26
CA THR A 33 1.17 -6.68 -0.52
C THR A 33 0.10 -5.64 -0.84
N CYS A 34 0.46 -4.58 -1.57
CA CYS A 34 -0.45 -3.48 -1.85
C CYS A 34 -1.25 -3.74 -3.12
N GLU A 35 -2.55 -3.51 -3.05
CA GLU A 35 -3.47 -3.55 -4.19
C GLU A 35 -3.41 -2.25 -5.01
N TYR A 36 -3.05 -1.14 -4.38
CA TYR A 36 -2.91 0.16 -5.04
C TYR A 36 -1.51 0.76 -4.92
N PHE A 37 -1.13 1.52 -5.94
CA PHE A 37 0.13 2.27 -6.00
C PHE A 37 -0.15 3.68 -6.51
N VAL A 38 0.31 4.69 -5.78
CA VAL A 38 0.17 6.10 -6.18
C VAL A 38 1.54 6.69 -6.41
N LYS A 39 1.71 7.35 -7.55
CA LYS A 39 2.94 8.06 -7.92
C LYS A 39 2.67 9.14 -8.94
N GLU A 40 3.30 10.30 -8.73
CA GLU A 40 3.18 11.49 -9.57
C GLU A 40 1.72 11.95 -9.76
N GLY A 41 0.87 11.71 -8.75
CA GLY A 41 -0.54 12.06 -8.75
C GLY A 41 -1.45 11.06 -9.46
N ASP A 42 -0.90 10.04 -10.11
CA ASP A 42 -1.64 8.96 -10.75
C ASP A 42 -1.79 7.76 -9.82
N THR A 43 -2.96 7.10 -9.88
CA THR A 43 -3.23 5.87 -9.14
C THR A 43 -3.22 4.67 -10.08
N TYR A 44 -2.70 3.57 -9.58
CA TYR A 44 -2.56 2.33 -10.30
C TYR A 44 -3.08 1.17 -9.44
N VAL A 45 -3.78 0.23 -10.06
CA VAL A 45 -4.17 -1.05 -9.43
C VAL A 45 -3.15 -2.10 -9.78
N VAL A 46 -2.65 -2.82 -8.78
CA VAL A 46 -1.81 -4.00 -8.97
C VAL A 46 -2.69 -5.18 -9.39
N THR A 47 -2.51 -5.64 -10.62
CA THR A 47 -3.27 -6.76 -11.19
C THR A 47 -2.57 -8.10 -11.00
N ALA A 48 -1.24 -8.09 -10.91
CA ALA A 48 -0.45 -9.28 -10.64
C ALA A 48 0.92 -8.94 -10.05
N THR A 49 1.48 -9.87 -9.28
CA THR A 49 2.88 -9.81 -8.85
C THR A 49 3.65 -11.03 -9.36
N ALA A 50 4.92 -10.84 -9.70
CA ALA A 50 5.78 -11.90 -10.21
C ALA A 50 7.23 -11.73 -9.73
N MET A 51 7.98 -12.82 -9.81
CA MET A 51 9.45 -12.82 -9.68
C MET A 51 10.04 -13.26 -11.00
N ASP A 52 10.74 -12.36 -11.69
CA ASP A 52 11.44 -12.68 -12.93
C ASP A 52 12.62 -13.64 -12.64
N PRO A 53 13.09 -14.42 -13.64
CA PRO A 53 14.18 -15.38 -13.45
C PRO A 53 15.50 -14.78 -12.96
N ASP A 54 15.70 -13.47 -13.15
CA ASP A 54 16.88 -12.75 -12.67
C ASP A 54 16.73 -12.20 -11.23
N GLY A 55 15.62 -12.52 -10.56
CA GLY A 55 15.33 -12.12 -9.18
C GLY A 55 14.65 -10.76 -9.04
N THR A 56 14.18 -10.15 -10.14
CA THR A 56 13.42 -8.90 -10.10
C THR A 56 11.99 -9.16 -9.66
N ALA A 57 11.52 -8.41 -8.66
CA ALA A 57 10.10 -8.35 -8.34
C ALA A 57 9.39 -7.45 -9.35
N VAL A 58 8.28 -7.93 -9.91
CA VAL A 58 7.49 -7.20 -10.90
C VAL A 58 6.06 -7.09 -10.41
N LEU A 59 5.55 -5.86 -10.38
CA LEU A 59 4.15 -5.56 -10.11
C LEU A 59 3.53 -5.07 -11.42
N TYR A 60 2.60 -5.85 -11.97
CA TYR A 60 1.83 -5.47 -13.14
C TYR A 60 0.68 -4.59 -12.70
N VAL A 61 0.47 -3.47 -13.38
CA VAL A 61 -0.52 -2.47 -12.97
C VAL A 61 -1.38 -1.95 -14.11
N GLU A 62 -2.58 -1.49 -13.77
CA GLU A 62 -3.47 -0.73 -14.66
C GLU A 62 -3.72 0.66 -14.08
N GLU A 63 -3.77 1.69 -14.92
CA GLU A 63 -4.12 3.05 -14.49
C GLU A 63 -5.57 3.09 -14.01
N GLU A 64 -5.80 3.71 -12.85
CA GLU A 64 -7.14 3.97 -12.33
C GLU A 64 -7.28 5.43 -11.91
N SER A 65 -8.47 6.00 -12.13
CA SER A 65 -8.75 7.40 -11.82
C SER A 65 -9.55 7.51 -10.54
N PHE A 66 -8.88 7.88 -9.45
CA PHE A 66 -9.53 8.28 -8.21
C PHE A 66 -9.43 9.80 -7.99
N PRO A 67 -10.40 10.42 -7.29
CA PRO A 67 -10.24 11.80 -6.84
C PRO A 67 -9.08 11.87 -5.83
N ASN A 68 -7.96 12.47 -6.23
CA ASN A 68 -6.81 12.68 -5.36
C ASN A 68 -7.11 13.77 -4.33
N ASN A 69 -6.92 13.48 -3.03
CA ASN A 69 -7.19 14.42 -1.96
C ASN A 69 -5.91 15.17 -1.58
N SER A 70 -5.73 16.36 -2.15
CA SER A 70 -4.49 17.15 -2.07
C SER A 70 -4.11 17.68 -0.67
N SER A 71 -4.88 17.35 0.38
CA SER A 71 -4.65 17.81 1.75
C SER A 71 -3.89 16.82 2.64
N ASP A 72 -3.53 15.66 2.12
CA ASP A 72 -2.95 14.59 2.91
C ASP A 72 -1.50 14.89 3.34
N ILE A 73 -1.12 14.32 4.49
CA ILE A 73 0.19 14.55 5.13
C ILE A 73 1.28 13.85 4.31
N VAL A 74 2.36 14.58 4.02
CA VAL A 74 3.60 14.03 3.47
C VAL A 74 4.55 13.70 4.63
N TYR A 75 4.97 12.44 4.72
CA TYR A 75 5.82 11.96 5.81
C TYR A 75 7.32 12.22 5.54
N SER A 76 8.11 12.34 6.61
CA SER A 76 9.56 12.52 6.51
C SER A 76 10.29 11.19 6.26
N HIS A 77 9.81 10.13 6.91
CA HIS A 77 10.23 8.73 6.80
C HIS A 77 9.13 7.89 6.14
N ILE A 78 8.77 6.75 6.74
CA ILE A 78 7.72 5.85 6.23
C ILE A 78 6.45 6.12 7.03
N GLY A 79 5.46 6.74 6.40
CA GLY A 79 4.10 6.85 6.93
C GLY A 79 3.40 5.49 6.90
N PHE A 80 2.59 5.24 7.91
CA PHE A 80 1.65 4.12 7.91
C PHE A 80 0.32 4.56 8.52
N GLU A 81 -0.71 4.57 7.68
CA GLU A 81 -2.06 4.99 8.03
C GLU A 81 -3.02 3.80 8.02
N MET A 82 -3.91 3.77 9.01
CA MET A 82 -5.08 2.90 9.03
C MET A 82 -6.29 3.77 8.77
N ARG A 83 -6.98 3.52 7.66
CA ARG A 83 -8.11 4.32 7.21
C ARG A 83 -9.39 3.50 7.20
N GLU A 84 -10.42 3.99 7.87
CA GLU A 84 -11.76 3.41 7.79
C GLU A 84 -12.45 3.90 6.53
N LEU A 85 -12.98 2.97 5.74
CA LEU A 85 -13.72 3.28 4.52
C LEU A 85 -15.09 3.87 4.84
N GLN A 86 -15.50 4.82 4.01
CA GLN A 86 -16.84 5.40 3.99
C GLN A 86 -17.41 5.26 2.56
N GLU A 87 -18.68 5.61 2.36
CA GLU A 87 -19.35 5.43 1.06
C GLU A 87 -18.63 6.10 -0.13
N LYS A 88 -17.85 7.16 0.10
CA LYS A 88 -17.20 7.96 -0.96
C LYS A 88 -15.78 8.41 -0.66
N ASP A 89 -15.26 8.09 0.52
CA ASP A 89 -13.95 8.54 0.99
C ASP A 89 -13.48 7.60 2.11
N SER A 90 -12.41 7.96 2.80
CA SER A 90 -11.90 7.27 3.96
C SER A 90 -11.52 8.27 5.05
N THR A 91 -11.38 7.80 6.29
CA THR A 91 -10.89 8.63 7.40
C THR A 91 -9.74 7.95 8.11
N VAL A 92 -8.67 8.71 8.36
CA VAL A 92 -7.54 8.25 9.15
C VAL A 92 -8.02 8.00 10.60
N ILE A 93 -8.00 6.73 11.00
CA ILE A 93 -8.31 6.31 12.37
C ILE A 93 -7.04 6.32 13.22
N LYS A 94 -5.92 5.90 12.62
CA LYS A 94 -4.62 5.85 13.27
C LYS A 94 -3.52 6.06 12.24
N SER A 95 -2.48 6.77 12.64
CA SER A 95 -1.28 6.95 11.83
C SER A 95 -0.03 6.81 12.69
N LYS A 96 1.05 6.28 12.12
CA LYS A 96 2.38 6.30 12.71
C LYS A 96 3.42 6.57 11.64
N GLU A 97 4.58 7.06 12.06
CA GLU A 97 5.77 7.17 11.23
C GLU A 97 6.82 6.19 11.76
N VAL A 98 7.40 5.39 10.87
CA VAL A 98 8.38 4.34 11.20
C VAL A 98 9.67 4.55 10.41
N TRP A 99 10.75 3.92 10.88
CA TRP A 99 12.06 4.05 10.25
C TRP A 99 12.33 2.95 9.24
N ASN A 100 11.78 1.76 9.49
CA ASN A 100 12.04 0.59 8.65
C ASN A 100 10.73 -0.15 8.30
N HIS A 101 10.69 -0.78 7.12
CA HIS A 101 9.51 -1.49 6.62
C HIS A 101 9.12 -2.69 7.49
N GLU A 102 10.08 -3.31 8.18
CA GLU A 102 9.86 -4.43 9.10
C GLU A 102 8.85 -4.09 10.22
N GLU A 103 8.72 -2.81 10.59
CA GLU A 103 7.80 -2.34 11.64
C GLU A 103 6.32 -2.31 11.21
N ILE A 104 6.05 -2.38 9.91
CA ILE A 104 4.69 -2.33 9.32
C ILE A 104 4.37 -3.60 8.54
N LEU A 105 5.38 -4.34 8.09
CA LEU A 105 5.21 -5.53 7.25
C LEU A 105 4.26 -6.59 7.86
N PRO A 106 4.28 -6.90 9.18
CA PRO A 106 3.31 -7.82 9.75
C PRO A 106 1.87 -7.32 9.64
N SER A 107 1.65 -6.02 9.82
CA SER A 107 0.32 -5.41 9.67
C SER A 107 -0.12 -5.44 8.22
N LEU A 108 0.76 -5.09 7.28
CA LEU A 108 0.49 -5.15 5.85
C LEU A 108 0.17 -6.56 5.36
N HIS A 109 0.72 -7.62 5.94
CA HIS A 109 0.37 -8.99 5.57
C HIS A 109 -0.87 -9.55 6.28
N SER A 110 -1.42 -8.83 7.26
CA SER A 110 -2.56 -9.33 8.03
C SER A 110 -3.88 -8.96 7.37
N ASP A 111 -4.81 -9.90 7.32
CA ASP A 111 -6.19 -9.66 6.88
C ASP A 111 -7.05 -9.04 8.00
N ILE A 112 -6.60 -9.16 9.26
CA ILE A 112 -7.23 -8.60 10.44
C ILE A 112 -6.15 -8.00 11.34
N ILE A 113 -6.34 -6.76 11.76
CA ILE A 113 -5.53 -6.10 12.79
C ILE A 113 -6.43 -5.64 13.95
N TYR A 114 -5.81 -5.35 15.10
CA TYR A 114 -6.53 -4.81 16.26
C TYR A 114 -6.07 -3.39 16.53
N ILE A 115 -7.04 -2.47 16.59
CA ILE A 115 -6.80 -1.05 16.84
C ILE A 115 -7.37 -0.70 18.21
N GLU A 116 -6.51 -0.15 19.07
CA GLU A 116 -6.92 0.34 20.38
C GLU A 116 -7.88 1.54 20.23
N LYS A 117 -9.07 1.43 20.85
CA LYS A 117 -10.09 2.47 20.93
C LYS A 117 -10.75 2.41 22.29
N ASP A 118 -10.71 3.51 23.04
CA ASP A 118 -11.29 3.62 24.38
C ASP A 118 -10.86 2.50 25.37
N GLY A 119 -9.62 2.04 25.25
CA GLY A 119 -9.04 0.98 26.10
C GLY A 119 -9.42 -0.45 25.71
N LEU A 120 -10.13 -0.64 24.61
CA LEU A 120 -10.43 -1.94 24.01
C LEU A 120 -9.66 -2.13 22.70
N PHE A 121 -9.29 -3.38 22.38
CA PHE A 121 -8.69 -3.72 21.10
C PHE A 121 -9.78 -4.13 20.12
N MET A 122 -10.23 -3.19 19.29
CA MET A 122 -11.29 -3.41 18.32
C MET A 122 -10.73 -4.08 17.07
N GLU A 123 -11.44 -5.10 16.58
CA GLU A 123 -11.09 -5.81 15.36
C GLU A 123 -11.35 -4.96 14.11
N PHE A 124 -10.35 -4.88 13.24
CA PHE A 124 -10.37 -4.12 12.01
C PHE A 124 -10.00 -5.04 10.85
N ILE A 125 -10.95 -5.28 9.94
CA ILE A 125 -10.78 -6.18 8.82
C ILE A 125 -10.30 -5.41 7.59
N LEU A 126 -9.33 -6.00 6.89
CA LEU A 126 -8.79 -5.49 5.64
C LEU A 126 -9.87 -5.35 4.58
N ASP A 127 -9.81 -4.25 3.84
CA ASP A 127 -10.39 -4.13 2.50
C ASP A 127 -9.28 -4.14 1.44
N SER A 128 -8.31 -3.22 1.56
CA SER A 128 -7.23 -3.04 0.60
C SER A 128 -6.05 -2.29 1.21
N ARG A 129 -4.91 -2.29 0.52
CA ARG A 129 -3.68 -1.59 0.89
C ARG A 129 -3.18 -0.77 -0.28
N GLU A 130 -2.50 0.32 0.04
CA GLU A 130 -1.93 1.25 -0.92
C GLU A 130 -0.52 1.61 -0.49
N ILE A 131 0.38 1.72 -1.45
CA ILE A 131 1.62 2.50 -1.29
C ILE A 131 1.47 3.80 -2.06
N ASP A 132 1.36 4.89 -1.31
CA ASP A 132 1.42 6.25 -1.83
C ASP A 132 2.85 6.77 -1.74
N GLU A 133 3.56 6.69 -2.85
CA GLU A 133 4.96 7.10 -2.92
C GLU A 133 5.10 8.63 -2.85
N ASP A 134 4.10 9.38 -3.31
CA ASP A 134 4.10 10.84 -3.26
C ASP A 134 4.09 11.34 -1.81
N ARG A 135 3.45 10.58 -0.91
CA ARG A 135 3.40 10.87 0.54
C ARG A 135 4.40 10.08 1.38
N LYS A 136 5.15 9.15 0.77
CA LYS A 136 5.98 8.14 1.47
C LYS A 136 5.18 7.34 2.49
N CYS A 137 3.95 6.96 2.13
CA CYS A 137 2.99 6.40 3.07
C CYS A 137 2.42 5.08 2.56
N TYR A 138 2.35 4.08 3.45
CA TYR A 138 1.51 2.92 3.25
C TYR A 138 0.15 3.17 3.91
N VAL A 139 -0.92 2.78 3.24
CA VAL A 139 -2.28 2.88 3.78
C VAL A 139 -2.88 1.49 3.88
N TYR A 140 -3.49 1.20 5.02
CA TYR A 140 -4.28 -0.01 5.28
C TYR A 140 -5.75 0.42 5.40
N TYR A 141 -6.53 0.15 4.36
CA TYR A 141 -7.95 0.43 4.32
C TYR A 141 -8.74 -0.75 4.90
N GLY A 142 -9.82 -0.45 5.62
CA GLY A 142 -10.65 -1.48 6.22
C GLY A 142 -11.85 -0.93 6.98
N ASN A 143 -12.46 -1.79 7.77
CA ASN A 143 -13.64 -1.45 8.56
C ASN A 143 -13.60 -2.13 9.95
N PHE A 144 -14.17 -1.50 10.96
CA PHE A 144 -14.40 -2.17 12.24
C PHE A 144 -15.50 -3.22 12.12
N THR A 145 -15.25 -4.43 12.65
CA THR A 145 -16.26 -5.50 12.65
C THR A 145 -17.23 -5.38 13.84
N GLY A 146 -16.81 -4.67 14.90
CA GLY A 146 -17.52 -4.56 16.17
C GLY A 146 -17.04 -5.55 17.24
N GLU A 147 -16.26 -6.56 16.86
CA GLU A 147 -15.62 -7.50 17.78
C GLU A 147 -14.41 -6.85 18.49
N HIS A 148 -14.08 -7.32 19.70
CA HIS A 148 -12.95 -6.79 20.48
C HIS A 148 -12.25 -7.84 21.35
N ARG A 149 -11.03 -7.53 21.78
CA ARG A 149 -10.22 -8.31 22.73
C ARG A 149 -9.90 -7.52 24.00
#